data_AF-A0A1W1D0G7-F1
#
_entry.id   AF-A0A1W1D0G7-F1
#
_cell.length_a   1.000
_cell.length_b   1.000
_cell.length_c   1.000
_cell.angle_alpha   90.00
_cell.angle_beta   90.00
_cell.angle_gamma   90.00
#
_symmetry.space_group_name_H-M   'P 1'
#
loop_
_entity.id
_entity.type
_entity.pdbx_description
1 polymer ?
#
loop_
_entity_poly.entity_id
_entity_poly.type
_entity_poly.pdbx_seq_one_letter_code
_entity_poly.pdbx_strand_id
1 'polypeptide(L)'
;MLDPTDLKGIPFFDQENNEAVWASPNFLPKNPKSKGILFLDEINTAPPSVQASAYQLVLDRKVGDYELPKGWSIVAAGNHESDRGVVYRMPPPLANRFVHLSMEVSFEDWKGWAYGVGIDSSIIAFLHYDSTKLFDFDPSKNQKSFPTPRSWEYVHKILNSGIEPVLLMDIISGAVGNESATAFMSFRKVMNRLPDIDKLLNDEDVEVEHDSQVLFALIAGVITNIKQNSSKEKIDNALKFSLTLPKEFSVMLVKDMQQNKINVEGSKLWEDWVEEFAYLLV
;
A
#
# COMPACT_ATOMS: atom_id res chain seq x y z
N MET A 1 22.56 7.20 -6.31
CA MET A 1 22.09 7.69 -7.62
C MET A 1 23.06 7.18 -8.65
N LEU A 2 22.56 6.61 -9.75
CA LEU A 2 23.38 6.21 -10.90
C LEU A 2 23.85 7.47 -11.64
N ASP A 3 25.13 7.53 -11.94
CA ASP A 3 25.71 8.48 -12.87
C ASP A 3 25.41 8.02 -14.32
N PRO A 4 25.35 8.92 -15.33
CA PRO A 4 25.16 8.49 -16.72
C PRO A 4 26.21 7.45 -17.18
N THR A 5 27.43 7.53 -16.65
CA THR A 5 28.52 6.59 -16.94
C THR A 5 28.27 5.21 -16.33
N ASP A 6 27.51 5.10 -15.24
CA ASP A 6 27.18 3.82 -14.61
C ASP A 6 26.27 2.96 -15.48
N LEU A 7 25.48 3.55 -16.37
CA LEU A 7 24.67 2.81 -17.34
C LEU A 7 25.43 2.56 -18.65
N LYS A 8 26.22 3.54 -19.09
CA LYS A 8 26.94 3.48 -20.38
C LYS A 8 28.18 2.59 -20.33
N GLY A 9 28.73 2.39 -19.14
CA GLY A 9 29.99 1.67 -18.93
C GLY A 9 31.20 2.60 -18.93
N ILE A 10 32.37 2.01 -18.66
CA ILE A 10 33.64 2.73 -18.59
C ILE A 10 34.36 2.59 -19.93
N PRO A 11 34.76 3.70 -20.59
CA PRO A 11 35.53 3.60 -21.81
C PRO A 11 36.96 3.16 -21.49
N PHE A 12 37.49 2.22 -22.26
CA PHE A 12 38.90 1.85 -22.20
C PHE A 12 39.46 1.64 -23.60
N PHE A 13 40.76 1.83 -23.74
CA PHE A 13 41.44 1.64 -25.01
C PHE A 13 41.85 0.19 -25.16
N ASP A 14 41.31 -0.48 -26.17
CA ASP A 14 41.74 -1.81 -26.59
C ASP A 14 43.04 -1.67 -27.41
N GLN A 15 44.15 -2.04 -26.80
CA GLN A 15 45.47 -1.95 -27.42
C GLN A 15 45.66 -2.93 -28.58
N GLU A 16 44.93 -4.05 -28.60
CA GLU A 16 45.07 -5.08 -29.64
C GLU A 16 44.40 -4.64 -30.94
N ASN A 17 43.20 -4.05 -30.83
CA ASN A 17 42.41 -3.59 -31.97
C ASN A 17 42.58 -2.10 -32.28
N ASN A 18 43.34 -1.36 -31.46
CA ASN A 18 43.60 0.07 -31.59
C ASN A 18 42.30 0.91 -31.65
N GLU A 19 41.34 0.55 -30.80
CA GLU A 19 40.00 1.17 -30.74
C GLU A 19 39.57 1.48 -29.30
N ALA A 20 38.60 2.38 -29.15
CA ALA A 20 37.99 2.67 -27.86
C ALA A 20 36.73 1.82 -27.69
N VAL A 21 36.69 1.00 -26.63
CA VAL A 21 35.58 0.08 -26.33
C VAL A 21 34.91 0.42 -25.00
N TRP A 22 33.63 0.11 -24.85
CA TRP A 22 32.88 0.35 -23.61
C TRP A 22 32.74 -0.92 -22.77
N ALA A 23 33.26 -0.88 -21.54
CA ALA A 23 33.06 -1.96 -20.58
C ALA A 23 31.64 -1.90 -19.99
N SER A 24 30.78 -2.83 -20.41
CA SER A 24 29.40 -2.89 -19.91
C SER A 24 29.32 -3.17 -18.39
N PRO A 25 28.46 -2.45 -17.65
CA PRO A 25 28.28 -2.64 -16.21
C PRO A 25 27.98 -4.09 -15.83
N ASN A 26 28.47 -4.54 -14.67
CA ASN A 26 28.31 -5.93 -14.23
C ASN A 26 26.89 -6.26 -13.75
N PHE A 27 26.11 -5.26 -13.34
CA PHE A 27 24.72 -5.45 -12.89
C PHE A 27 23.74 -5.68 -14.03
N LEU A 28 24.13 -5.37 -15.27
CA LEU A 28 23.31 -5.62 -16.45
C LEU A 28 23.43 -7.09 -16.90
N PRO A 29 22.32 -7.73 -17.29
CA PRO A 29 22.31 -9.14 -17.66
C PRO A 29 23.05 -9.41 -18.98
N LYS A 30 24.04 -10.30 -18.95
CA LYS A 30 24.87 -10.61 -20.14
C LYS A 30 24.50 -11.91 -20.85
N ASN A 31 23.84 -12.85 -20.16
CA ASN A 31 23.51 -14.15 -20.74
C ASN A 31 22.36 -14.02 -21.76
N PRO A 32 22.56 -14.37 -23.05
CA PRO A 32 21.52 -14.25 -24.09
C PRO A 32 20.25 -15.07 -23.82
N LYS A 33 20.36 -16.15 -23.03
CA LYS A 33 19.24 -17.03 -22.66
C LYS A 33 18.53 -16.61 -21.37
N SER A 34 19.03 -15.58 -20.68
CA SER A 34 18.42 -15.10 -19.44
C SER A 34 17.08 -14.38 -19.70
N LYS A 35 16.22 -14.38 -18.68
CA LYS A 35 14.93 -13.71 -18.68
C LYS A 35 14.79 -12.91 -17.39
N GLY A 36 14.09 -11.78 -17.44
CA GLY A 36 13.92 -10.93 -16.26
C GLY A 36 13.15 -9.64 -16.56
N ILE A 37 13.02 -8.81 -15.53
CA ILE A 37 12.48 -7.46 -15.63
C ILE A 37 13.59 -6.49 -15.26
N LEU A 38 13.90 -5.56 -16.15
CA LEU A 38 14.70 -4.39 -15.84
C LEU A 38 13.75 -3.31 -15.31
N PHE A 39 13.75 -3.12 -14.00
CA PHE A 39 12.91 -2.13 -13.33
C PHE A 39 13.67 -0.80 -13.15
N LEU A 40 13.17 0.26 -13.76
CA LEU A 40 13.72 1.62 -13.71
C LEU A 40 12.82 2.47 -12.80
N ASP A 41 13.14 2.51 -11.52
CA ASP A 41 12.39 3.30 -10.55
C ASP A 41 12.74 4.78 -10.62
N GLU A 42 11.77 5.64 -10.34
CA GLU A 42 11.86 7.11 -10.36
C GLU A 42 12.58 7.68 -11.61
N ILE A 43 12.35 7.11 -12.80
CA ILE A 43 13.09 7.47 -14.02
C ILE A 43 13.00 8.97 -14.34
N ASN A 44 11.87 9.58 -13.99
CA ASN A 44 11.59 10.98 -14.23
C ASN A 44 12.21 11.93 -13.19
N THR A 45 12.81 11.44 -12.10
CA THR A 45 13.55 12.27 -11.13
C THR A 45 15.04 12.37 -11.46
N ALA A 46 15.54 11.46 -12.30
CA ALA A 46 16.93 11.44 -12.72
C ALA A 46 17.29 12.67 -13.58
N PRO A 47 18.51 13.23 -13.46
CA PRO A 47 18.96 14.32 -14.32
C PRO A 47 18.88 13.97 -15.81
N PRO A 48 18.67 14.95 -16.71
CA PRO A 48 18.51 14.69 -18.15
C PRO A 48 19.65 13.87 -18.79
N SER A 49 20.88 14.00 -18.29
CA SER A 49 22.03 13.22 -18.76
C SER A 49 21.93 11.72 -18.44
N VAL A 50 21.43 11.38 -17.25
CA VAL A 50 21.20 9.98 -16.81
C VAL A 50 20.03 9.41 -17.60
N GLN A 51 18.97 10.20 -17.73
CA GLN A 51 17.79 9.87 -18.50
C GLN A 51 18.14 9.51 -19.95
N ALA A 52 18.97 10.30 -20.64
CA ALA A 52 19.36 10.02 -22.02
C ALA A 52 19.93 8.60 -22.23
N SER A 53 20.76 8.12 -21.28
CA SER A 53 21.35 6.78 -21.35
C SER A 53 20.33 5.68 -21.04
N ALA A 54 19.46 5.90 -20.05
CA ALA A 54 18.34 5.00 -19.76
C ALA A 54 17.34 4.94 -20.92
N TYR A 55 17.12 6.06 -21.60
CA TYR A 55 16.20 6.17 -22.74
C TYR A 55 16.71 5.43 -23.97
N GLN A 56 18.02 5.50 -24.26
CA GLN A 56 18.61 4.67 -25.30
C GLN A 56 18.37 3.17 -25.01
N LEU A 57 18.54 2.76 -23.75
CA LEU A 57 18.29 1.38 -23.33
C LEU A 57 16.83 0.97 -23.48
N VAL A 58 15.89 1.87 -23.24
CA VAL A 58 14.45 1.63 -23.47
C VAL A 58 14.14 1.49 -24.95
N LEU A 59 14.66 2.40 -25.78
CA LEU A 59 14.35 2.51 -27.21
C LEU A 59 14.96 1.37 -28.02
N ASP A 60 16.27 1.21 -27.89
CA ASP A 60 17.07 0.36 -28.77
C ASP A 60 17.39 -0.98 -28.11
N ARG A 61 16.99 -1.16 -26.84
CA ARG A 61 17.48 -2.25 -25.98
C ARG A 61 19.01 -2.25 -25.90
N LYS A 62 19.63 -1.07 -26.04
CA LYS A 62 21.08 -0.89 -26.13
C LYS A 62 21.55 0.33 -25.35
N VAL A 63 22.76 0.23 -24.82
CA VAL A 63 23.47 1.40 -24.29
C VAL A 63 24.96 1.19 -24.52
N GLY A 64 25.61 2.11 -25.24
CA GLY A 64 26.95 1.84 -25.78
C GLY A 64 26.98 0.54 -26.59
N ASP A 65 27.92 -0.35 -26.28
CA ASP A 65 28.08 -1.66 -26.93
C ASP A 65 27.24 -2.78 -26.30
N TYR A 66 26.52 -2.48 -25.21
CA TYR A 66 25.68 -3.46 -24.53
C TYR A 66 24.30 -3.60 -25.22
N GLU A 67 23.82 -4.84 -25.35
CA GLU A 67 22.47 -5.18 -25.82
C GLU A 67 21.73 -6.01 -24.76
N LEU A 68 20.54 -5.56 -24.37
CA LEU A 68 19.69 -6.22 -23.38
C LEU A 68 19.12 -7.54 -23.95
N PRO A 69 19.38 -8.71 -23.32
CA PRO A 69 18.95 -10.00 -23.84
C PRO A 69 17.44 -10.05 -24.12
N LYS A 70 17.03 -10.73 -25.21
CA LYS A 70 15.63 -10.76 -25.69
C LYS A 70 14.61 -11.24 -24.66
N GLY A 71 15.04 -12.04 -23.69
CA GLY A 71 14.18 -12.55 -22.62
C GLY A 71 13.79 -11.53 -21.56
N TRP A 72 14.24 -10.28 -21.66
CA TRP A 72 14.01 -9.23 -20.66
C TRP A 72 12.95 -8.22 -21.07
N SER A 73 12.08 -7.87 -20.14
CA SER A 73 11.13 -6.76 -20.27
C SER A 73 11.61 -5.54 -19.50
N ILE A 74 11.29 -4.34 -19.97
CA ILE A 74 11.62 -3.09 -19.28
C ILE A 74 10.34 -2.54 -18.65
N VAL A 75 10.40 -2.20 -17.37
CA VAL A 75 9.31 -1.56 -16.63
C VAL A 75 9.90 -0.31 -15.99
N ALA A 76 9.22 0.83 -16.10
CA ALA A 76 9.64 2.07 -15.48
C ALA A 76 8.54 2.59 -14.56
N ALA A 77 8.94 3.22 -13.46
CA ALA A 77 8.07 3.91 -12.52
C ALA A 77 8.51 5.37 -12.37
N GLY A 78 7.56 6.23 -12.04
CA GLY A 78 7.77 7.65 -11.83
C GLY A 78 6.53 8.30 -11.26
N ASN A 79 6.71 9.42 -10.56
CA ASN A 79 5.60 10.20 -9.99
C ASN A 79 4.94 11.06 -11.06
N HIS A 80 3.71 11.51 -10.85
CA HIS A 80 3.07 12.41 -11.82
C HIS A 80 3.78 13.77 -11.84
N GLU A 81 3.72 14.46 -12.98
CA GLU A 81 4.27 15.82 -13.11
C GLU A 81 3.62 16.80 -12.13
N SER A 82 2.37 16.53 -11.71
CA SER A 82 1.62 17.30 -10.71
C SER A 82 2.21 17.21 -9.31
N ASP A 83 3.02 16.20 -9.00
CA ASP A 83 3.35 15.83 -7.62
C ASP A 83 4.51 16.65 -7.01
N ARG A 84 4.92 17.75 -7.67
CA ARG A 84 5.97 18.72 -7.25
C ARG A 84 7.28 18.13 -6.71
N GLY A 85 7.55 16.85 -6.95
CA GLY A 85 8.89 16.29 -6.85
C GLY A 85 9.81 16.95 -7.89
N VAL A 86 11.13 16.76 -7.75
CA VAL A 86 12.06 17.06 -8.85
C VAL A 86 11.74 16.07 -9.97
N VAL A 87 10.84 16.47 -10.87
CA VAL A 87 10.38 15.66 -11.99
C VAL A 87 10.75 16.36 -13.28
N TYR A 88 11.57 15.71 -14.09
CA TYR A 88 11.85 16.08 -15.46
C TYR A 88 10.80 15.44 -16.36
N ARG A 89 10.04 16.29 -17.06
CA ARG A 89 9.03 15.86 -18.02
C ARG A 89 9.62 14.91 -19.06
N MET A 90 9.00 13.75 -19.22
CA MET A 90 9.40 12.80 -20.24
C MET A 90 9.10 13.39 -21.63
N PRO A 91 10.09 13.45 -22.55
CA PRO A 91 9.84 13.92 -23.91
C PRO A 91 8.75 13.08 -24.61
N PRO A 92 7.78 13.68 -25.31
CA PRO A 92 6.67 12.94 -25.94
C PRO A 92 7.08 11.76 -26.84
N PRO A 93 8.15 11.86 -27.66
CA PRO A 93 8.59 10.73 -28.49
C PRO A 93 9.00 9.49 -27.70
N LEU A 94 9.50 9.70 -26.48
CA LEU A 94 9.88 8.63 -25.57
C LEU A 94 8.67 8.12 -24.78
N ALA A 95 7.82 9.02 -24.30
CA ALA A 95 6.57 8.63 -23.65
C ALA A 95 5.77 7.68 -24.56
N ASN A 96 5.73 7.95 -25.87
CA ASN A 96 5.06 7.10 -26.86
C ASN A 96 5.70 5.70 -27.08
N ARG A 97 6.69 5.32 -26.26
CA ARG A 97 7.38 4.01 -26.29
C ARG A 97 7.08 3.17 -25.05
N PHE A 98 6.37 3.74 -24.10
CA PHE A 98 5.81 3.04 -22.96
C PHE A 98 4.31 2.83 -23.14
N VAL A 99 3.83 1.72 -22.61
CA VAL A 99 2.42 1.59 -22.21
C VAL A 99 2.31 2.22 -20.83
N HIS A 100 1.47 3.24 -20.68
CA HIS A 100 1.31 3.98 -19.42
C HIS A 100 0.17 3.39 -18.61
N LEU A 101 0.47 3.05 -17.35
CA LEU A 101 -0.51 2.61 -16.37
C LEU A 101 -0.48 3.61 -15.22
N SER A 102 -1.62 4.26 -14.94
CA SER A 102 -1.76 5.14 -13.77
C SER A 102 -2.17 4.30 -12.57
N MET A 103 -1.44 4.42 -11.47
CA MET A 103 -1.80 3.80 -10.20
C MET A 103 -2.37 4.85 -9.26
N GLU A 104 -3.45 4.49 -8.57
CA GLU A 104 -4.12 5.34 -7.59
C GLU A 104 -4.13 4.65 -6.22
N VAL A 105 -4.20 5.44 -5.16
CA VAL A 105 -4.30 4.91 -3.80
C VAL A 105 -5.73 4.42 -3.56
N SER A 106 -5.86 3.13 -3.26
CA SER A 106 -7.12 2.48 -2.91
C SER A 106 -7.11 2.08 -1.45
N PHE A 107 -8.07 2.59 -0.67
CA PHE A 107 -8.23 2.18 0.72
C PHE A 107 -8.59 0.71 0.84
N GLU A 108 -9.41 0.17 -0.06
CA GLU A 108 -9.80 -1.25 -0.03
C GLU A 108 -8.60 -2.18 -0.22
N ASP A 109 -7.71 -1.87 -1.16
CA ASP A 109 -6.49 -2.65 -1.39
C ASP A 109 -5.52 -2.55 -0.21
N TRP A 110 -5.36 -1.34 0.32
CA TRP A 110 -4.51 -1.09 1.48
C TRP A 110 -5.04 -1.80 2.74
N LYS A 111 -6.36 -1.76 2.99
CA LYS A 111 -7.03 -2.44 4.10
C LYS A 111 -6.79 -3.95 4.05
N GLY A 112 -6.94 -4.56 2.87
CA GLY A 112 -6.66 -5.99 2.67
C GLY A 112 -5.19 -6.35 2.98
N TRP A 113 -4.24 -5.54 2.51
CA TRP A 113 -2.83 -5.69 2.85
C TRP A 113 -2.58 -5.49 4.35
N ALA A 114 -3.18 -4.46 4.95
CA ALA A 114 -2.99 -4.06 6.35
C ALA A 114 -3.41 -5.17 7.32
N TYR A 115 -4.58 -5.78 7.11
CA TYR A 115 -4.97 -6.98 7.85
C TYR A 115 -4.02 -8.16 7.59
N GLY A 116 -3.55 -8.33 6.36
CA GLY A 116 -2.64 -9.41 5.97
C GLY A 116 -1.29 -9.37 6.69
N VAL A 117 -0.76 -8.17 6.94
CA VAL A 117 0.52 -7.98 7.67
C VAL A 117 0.34 -7.67 9.16
N GLY A 118 -0.90 -7.56 9.64
CA GLY A 118 -1.20 -7.32 11.06
C GLY A 118 -0.99 -5.88 11.52
N ILE A 119 -1.31 -4.89 10.67
CA ILE A 119 -1.38 -3.48 11.09
C ILE A 119 -2.35 -3.32 12.26
N ASP A 120 -2.06 -2.36 13.13
CA ASP A 120 -2.87 -2.07 14.32
C ASP A 120 -4.31 -1.74 13.92
N SER A 121 -5.28 -2.42 14.54
CA SER A 121 -6.69 -2.30 14.18
C SER A 121 -7.25 -0.89 14.36
N SER A 122 -6.69 -0.08 15.27
CA SER A 122 -7.09 1.32 15.43
C SER A 122 -6.73 2.17 14.21
N ILE A 123 -5.64 1.86 13.52
CA ILE A 123 -5.25 2.54 12.27
C ILE A 123 -6.21 2.14 11.15
N ILE A 124 -6.48 0.84 11.01
CA ILE A 124 -7.40 0.33 9.99
C ILE A 124 -8.79 0.92 10.18
N ALA A 125 -9.30 0.92 11.42
CA ALA A 125 -10.59 1.49 11.78
C ALA A 125 -10.68 2.99 11.47
N PHE A 126 -9.65 3.76 11.86
CA PHE A 126 -9.60 5.20 11.59
C PHE A 126 -9.64 5.50 10.10
N LEU A 127 -8.85 4.77 9.30
CA LEU A 127 -8.79 4.96 7.86
C LEU A 127 -10.03 4.39 7.14
N HIS A 128 -10.76 3.47 7.74
CA HIS A 128 -12.06 3.06 7.23
C HIS A 128 -13.12 4.13 7.48
N TYR A 129 -13.08 4.75 8.66
CA TYR A 129 -13.95 5.86 9.02
C TYR A 129 -13.69 7.11 8.16
N ASP A 130 -12.42 7.42 7.88
CA ASP A 130 -12.02 8.51 6.99
C ASP A 130 -10.88 8.07 6.05
N SER A 131 -11.26 7.50 4.91
CA SER A 131 -10.32 6.98 3.91
C SER A 131 -9.53 8.06 3.19
N THR A 132 -9.99 9.32 3.24
CA THR A 132 -9.26 10.46 2.68
C THR A 132 -7.93 10.67 3.41
N LYS A 133 -7.82 10.21 4.67
CA LYS A 133 -6.60 10.29 5.47
C LYS A 133 -5.56 9.22 5.15
N LEU A 134 -5.85 8.26 4.25
CA LEU A 134 -4.83 7.30 3.80
C LEU A 134 -3.75 7.97 2.95
N PHE A 135 -4.15 8.92 2.09
CA PHE A 135 -3.25 9.72 1.26
C PHE A 135 -3.81 11.14 1.11
N ASP A 136 -3.15 12.11 1.74
CA ASP A 136 -3.57 13.51 1.78
C ASP A 136 -2.37 14.41 1.49
N PHE A 137 -1.88 14.32 0.24
CA PHE A 137 -0.78 15.16 -0.24
C PHE A 137 -1.33 16.42 -0.89
N ASP A 138 -0.97 17.58 -0.34
CA ASP A 138 -1.27 18.88 -0.93
C ASP A 138 0.03 19.60 -1.30
N PRO A 139 0.36 19.71 -2.61
CA PRO A 139 1.60 20.35 -3.05
C PRO A 139 1.63 21.88 -2.80
N SER A 140 0.49 22.49 -2.45
CA SER A 140 0.42 23.89 -2.04
C SER A 140 0.81 24.10 -0.58
N LYS A 141 0.67 23.08 0.26
CA LYS A 141 1.08 23.12 1.67
C LYS A 141 2.56 22.75 1.75
N ASN A 142 3.40 23.65 2.28
CA ASN A 142 4.83 23.38 2.52
C ASN A 142 5.02 22.51 3.79
N GLN A 143 4.37 21.35 3.82
CA GLN A 143 4.40 20.41 4.94
C GLN A 143 5.60 19.48 4.83
N LYS A 144 6.26 19.22 5.96
CA LYS A 144 7.39 18.28 6.04
C LYS A 144 6.94 16.82 6.03
N SER A 145 5.69 16.56 6.40
CA SER A 145 5.12 15.23 6.59
C SER A 145 3.63 15.25 6.25
N PHE A 146 3.16 14.19 5.59
CA PHE A 146 1.78 14.04 5.15
C PHE A 146 1.40 12.55 5.12
N PRO A 147 0.11 12.22 5.12
CA PRO A 147 -0.34 10.83 5.11
C PRO A 147 -0.05 10.16 3.77
N THR A 148 0.46 8.95 3.84
CA THR A 148 0.64 8.01 2.73
C THR A 148 0.42 6.60 3.28
N PRO A 149 0.09 5.61 2.44
CA PRO A 149 0.07 4.20 2.84
C PRO A 149 1.31 3.75 3.65
N ARG A 150 2.49 4.25 3.25
CA ARG A 150 3.78 3.96 3.91
C ARG A 150 3.91 4.65 5.26
N SER A 151 3.50 5.90 5.41
CA SER A 151 3.62 6.60 6.69
C SER A 151 2.65 6.04 7.74
N TRP A 152 1.52 5.46 7.35
CA TRP A 152 0.66 4.71 8.27
C TRP A 152 1.29 3.40 8.77
N GLU A 153 2.10 2.72 7.96
CA GLU A 153 2.95 1.62 8.44
C GLU A 153 3.97 2.12 9.48
N TYR A 154 4.50 3.33 9.34
CA TYR A 154 5.37 3.92 10.36
C TYR A 154 4.61 4.18 11.65
N VAL A 155 3.36 4.67 11.58
CA VAL A 155 2.49 4.85 12.77
C VAL A 155 2.30 3.50 13.48
N HIS A 156 2.06 2.41 12.76
CA HIS A 156 2.00 1.07 13.35
C HIS A 156 3.30 0.70 14.10
N LYS A 157 4.47 0.95 13.49
CA LYS A 157 5.77 0.70 14.14
C LYS A 157 5.96 1.59 15.38
N ILE A 158 5.52 2.84 15.34
CA ILE A 158 5.57 3.78 16.48
C ILE A 158 4.71 3.24 17.63
N LEU A 159 3.48 2.82 17.36
CA LEU A 159 2.59 2.25 18.39
C LEU A 159 3.18 1.01 19.06
N ASN A 160 3.90 0.19 18.29
CA ASN A 160 4.55 -1.03 18.77
C ASN A 160 5.97 -0.83 19.33
N SER A 161 6.49 0.39 19.35
CA SER A 161 7.86 0.67 19.80
C SER A 161 8.03 0.73 21.32
N GLY A 162 6.94 0.77 22.08
CA GLY A 162 6.97 0.95 23.54
C GLY A 162 7.28 2.38 23.98
N ILE A 163 7.17 3.37 23.08
CA ILE A 163 7.39 4.77 23.39
C ILE A 163 6.36 5.30 24.40
N GLU A 164 6.78 6.28 25.22
CA GLU A 164 5.91 6.86 26.23
C GLU A 164 4.65 7.50 25.60
N PRO A 165 3.45 7.26 26.15
CA PRO A 165 2.20 7.76 25.57
C PRO A 165 2.15 9.27 25.34
N VAL A 166 2.86 10.05 26.17
CA VAL A 166 2.95 11.52 26.06
C VAL A 166 3.65 11.97 24.77
N LEU A 167 4.54 11.15 24.21
CA LEU A 167 5.30 11.46 23.00
C LEU A 167 4.60 11.02 21.70
N LEU A 168 3.52 10.24 21.80
CA LEU A 168 2.85 9.66 20.63
C LEU A 168 2.37 10.74 19.66
N MET A 169 1.80 11.83 20.18
CA MET A 169 1.27 12.90 19.33
C MET A 169 2.37 13.55 18.48
N ASP A 170 3.50 13.91 19.08
CA ASP A 170 4.61 14.57 18.38
C ASP A 170 5.22 13.65 17.32
N ILE A 171 5.39 12.37 17.64
CA ILE A 171 6.05 11.39 16.75
C ILE A 171 5.12 10.99 15.60
N ILE A 172 3.85 10.72 15.87
CA ILE A 172 2.86 10.42 14.83
C ILE A 172 2.67 11.65 13.93
N SER A 173 2.65 12.87 14.48
CA SER A 173 2.62 14.11 13.69
C SER A 173 3.81 14.23 12.75
N GLY A 174 5.00 13.78 13.17
CA GLY A 174 6.18 13.70 12.32
C GLY A 174 6.07 12.70 11.16
N ALA A 175 5.20 11.69 11.27
CA ALA A 175 4.99 10.68 10.23
C ALA A 175 3.89 11.07 9.24
N VAL A 176 2.72 11.50 9.74
CA VAL A 176 1.51 11.73 8.92
C VAL A 176 1.05 13.19 8.88
N GLY A 177 1.76 14.10 9.53
CA GLY A 177 1.36 15.50 9.68
C GLY A 177 0.42 15.72 10.87
N ASN A 178 0.42 16.96 11.39
CA ASN A 178 -0.28 17.32 12.62
C ASN A 178 -1.80 17.13 12.54
N GLU A 179 -2.41 17.44 11.39
CA GLU A 179 -3.86 17.33 11.19
C GLU A 179 -4.33 15.87 11.31
N SER A 180 -3.73 14.98 10.52
CA SER A 180 -4.06 13.56 10.52
C SER A 180 -3.68 12.86 11.82
N ALA A 181 -2.56 13.26 12.45
CA ALA A 181 -2.18 12.77 13.77
C ALA A 181 -3.21 13.17 14.84
N THR A 182 -3.69 14.43 14.83
CA THR A 182 -4.71 14.90 15.77
C THR A 182 -6.01 14.11 15.59
N ALA A 183 -6.46 13.94 14.35
CA ALA A 183 -7.67 13.19 14.02
C ALA A 183 -7.56 11.73 14.47
N PHE A 184 -6.43 11.07 14.16
CA PHE A 184 -6.17 9.69 14.58
C PHE A 184 -6.10 9.54 16.11
N MET A 185 -5.39 10.42 16.81
CA MET A 185 -5.28 10.37 18.26
C MET A 185 -6.63 10.63 18.95
N SER A 186 -7.49 11.44 18.35
CA SER A 186 -8.87 11.63 18.79
C SER A 186 -9.69 10.35 18.57
N PHE A 187 -9.65 9.78 17.36
CA PHE A 187 -10.34 8.54 17.02
C PHE A 187 -9.88 7.36 17.90
N ARG A 188 -8.59 7.27 18.24
CA ARG A 188 -8.05 6.17 19.05
C ARG A 188 -8.70 6.08 20.44
N LYS A 189 -9.28 7.17 20.96
CA LYS A 189 -10.05 7.15 22.21
C LYS A 189 -11.34 6.33 22.09
N VAL A 190 -11.86 6.14 20.87
CA VAL A 190 -13.01 5.27 20.58
C VAL A 190 -12.71 3.82 20.93
N MET A 191 -11.45 3.38 20.85
CA MET A 191 -11.07 2.02 21.24
C MET A 191 -11.42 1.69 22.70
N ASN A 192 -11.51 2.69 23.57
CA ASN A 192 -11.92 2.50 24.98
C ASN A 192 -13.42 2.27 25.16
N ARG A 193 -14.23 2.48 24.12
CA ARG A 193 -15.68 2.25 24.10
C ARG A 193 -16.04 0.89 23.51
N LEU A 194 -15.05 0.15 22.99
CA LEU A 194 -15.31 -1.16 22.41
C LEU A 194 -15.73 -2.16 23.48
N PRO A 195 -16.69 -3.05 23.17
CA PRO A 195 -16.94 -4.23 23.98
C PRO A 195 -15.72 -5.15 23.96
N ASP A 196 -15.72 -6.14 24.86
CA ASP A 196 -14.76 -7.23 24.82
C ASP A 196 -15.03 -8.10 23.57
N ILE A 197 -14.15 -7.97 22.56
CA ILE A 197 -14.29 -8.66 21.28
C ILE A 197 -14.16 -10.17 21.44
N ASP A 198 -13.33 -10.67 22.37
CA ASP A 198 -13.21 -12.11 22.58
C ASP A 198 -14.49 -12.67 23.20
N LYS A 199 -15.10 -11.96 24.14
CA LYS A 199 -16.43 -12.34 24.67
C LYS A 199 -17.50 -12.35 23.60
N LEU A 200 -17.56 -11.29 22.78
CA LEU A 200 -18.48 -11.20 21.63
C LEU A 200 -18.32 -12.42 20.70
N LEU A 201 -17.10 -12.79 20.36
CA LEU A 201 -16.82 -13.90 19.45
C LEU A 201 -16.98 -15.28 20.10
N ASN A 202 -17.12 -15.35 21.43
CA ASN A 202 -17.43 -16.56 22.19
C ASN A 202 -18.94 -16.70 22.53
N ASP A 203 -19.80 -15.89 21.91
CA ASP A 203 -21.26 -15.84 22.15
C ASP A 203 -21.66 -15.43 23.57
N GLU A 204 -20.81 -14.64 24.25
CA GLU A 204 -21.15 -14.00 25.52
C GLU A 204 -21.88 -12.67 25.28
N ASP A 205 -22.79 -12.33 26.20
CA ASP A 205 -23.55 -11.08 26.13
C ASP A 205 -22.63 -9.87 26.38
N VAL A 206 -22.61 -8.96 25.41
CA VAL A 206 -21.85 -7.71 25.47
C VAL A 206 -22.70 -6.56 24.95
N GLU A 207 -22.64 -5.43 25.64
CA GLU A 207 -23.32 -4.22 25.20
C GLU A 207 -22.53 -3.56 24.06
N VAL A 208 -23.19 -3.37 22.92
CA VAL A 208 -22.59 -2.77 21.73
C VAL A 208 -23.18 -1.39 21.52
N GLU A 209 -22.32 -0.38 21.51
CA GLU A 209 -22.72 0.98 21.17
C GLU A 209 -22.80 1.15 19.64
N HIS A 210 -23.95 1.63 19.15
CA HIS A 210 -24.21 1.80 17.70
C HIS A 210 -23.75 3.16 17.13
N ASP A 211 -22.73 3.78 17.72
CA ASP A 211 -22.07 4.96 17.17
C ASP A 211 -21.18 4.55 15.97
N SER A 212 -21.21 5.32 14.89
CA SER A 212 -20.50 4.95 13.65
C SER A 212 -19.01 4.68 13.88
N GLN A 213 -18.33 5.51 14.67
CA GLN A 213 -16.90 5.31 14.95
C GLN A 213 -16.65 4.01 15.73
N VAL A 214 -17.52 3.69 16.69
CA VAL A 214 -17.46 2.43 17.45
C VAL A 214 -17.65 1.24 16.53
N LEU A 215 -18.62 1.29 15.60
CA LEU A 215 -18.87 0.20 14.66
C LEU A 215 -17.69 -0.04 13.71
N PHE A 216 -17.05 1.00 13.17
CA PHE A 216 -15.83 0.85 12.37
C PHE A 216 -14.69 0.21 13.17
N ALA A 217 -14.50 0.66 14.42
CA ALA A 217 -13.49 0.10 15.30
C ALA A 217 -13.78 -1.36 15.69
N LEU A 218 -15.05 -1.70 15.91
CA LEU A 218 -15.49 -3.04 16.25
C LEU A 218 -15.30 -4.01 15.09
N ILE A 219 -15.67 -3.61 13.86
CA ILE A 219 -15.42 -4.42 12.65
C ILE A 219 -13.93 -4.71 12.50
N ALA A 220 -13.08 -3.67 12.55
CA ALA A 220 -11.64 -3.86 12.44
C ALA A 220 -11.07 -4.78 13.54
N GLY A 221 -11.57 -4.64 14.77
CA GLY A 221 -11.23 -5.48 15.89
C GLY A 221 -11.65 -6.95 15.71
N VAL A 222 -12.88 -7.20 15.27
CA VAL A 222 -13.42 -8.55 14.98
C VAL A 222 -12.59 -9.24 13.91
N ILE A 223 -12.32 -8.58 12.78
CA ILE A 223 -11.50 -9.15 11.70
C ILE A 223 -10.09 -9.47 12.21
N THR A 224 -9.48 -8.56 12.96
CA THR A 224 -8.14 -8.75 13.52
C THR A 224 -8.10 -9.95 14.48
N ASN A 225 -9.10 -10.07 15.36
CA ASN A 225 -9.18 -11.19 16.32
C ASN A 225 -9.32 -12.54 15.60
N ILE A 226 -10.24 -12.64 14.63
CA ILE A 226 -10.44 -13.89 13.87
C ILE A 226 -9.18 -14.28 13.09
N LYS A 227 -8.44 -13.31 12.52
CA LYS A 227 -7.18 -13.61 11.83
C LYS A 227 -6.07 -14.09 12.76
N GLN A 228 -6.05 -13.63 14.01
CA GLN A 228 -5.07 -14.05 15.01
C GLN A 228 -5.42 -15.40 15.64
N ASN A 229 -6.70 -15.67 15.88
CA ASN A 229 -7.18 -16.87 16.55
C ASN A 229 -8.49 -17.34 15.89
N SER A 230 -8.35 -17.99 14.73
CA SER A 230 -9.49 -18.42 13.93
C SER A 230 -10.09 -19.73 14.47
N SER A 231 -11.41 -19.75 14.63
CA SER A 231 -12.19 -20.99 14.80
C SER A 231 -13.51 -20.89 14.03
N LYS A 232 -14.14 -22.04 13.77
CA LYS A 232 -15.45 -22.05 13.11
C LYS A 232 -16.49 -21.35 13.96
N GLU A 233 -16.45 -21.56 15.28
CA GLU A 233 -17.34 -20.95 16.25
C GLU A 233 -17.23 -19.41 16.23
N LYS A 234 -16.00 -18.86 16.20
CA LYS A 234 -15.79 -17.41 16.13
C LYS A 234 -16.32 -16.82 14.82
N ILE A 235 -16.20 -17.54 13.70
CA ILE A 235 -16.76 -17.09 12.40
C ILE A 235 -18.29 -17.12 12.45
N ASP A 236 -18.88 -18.20 12.96
CA ASP A 236 -20.33 -18.34 13.11
C ASP A 236 -20.89 -17.23 14.03
N ASN A 237 -20.21 -16.94 15.15
CA ASN A 237 -20.60 -15.88 16.08
C ASN A 237 -20.40 -14.47 15.51
N ALA A 238 -19.36 -14.24 14.71
CA ALA A 238 -19.20 -12.97 13.98
C ALA A 238 -20.32 -12.76 12.96
N LEU A 239 -20.72 -13.82 12.24
CA LEU A 239 -21.83 -13.76 11.29
C LEU A 239 -23.16 -13.53 12.02
N LYS A 240 -23.40 -14.22 13.15
CA LYS A 240 -24.55 -13.97 14.05
C LYS A 240 -24.60 -12.52 14.51
N PHE A 241 -23.46 -11.99 14.97
CA PHE A 241 -23.34 -10.60 15.39
C PHE A 241 -23.60 -9.62 14.23
N SER A 242 -23.16 -9.94 13.01
CA SER A 242 -23.42 -9.07 11.85
C SER A 242 -24.92 -8.85 11.60
N LEU A 243 -25.79 -9.82 11.93
CA LEU A 243 -27.25 -9.69 11.81
C LEU A 243 -27.83 -8.65 12.80
N THR A 244 -27.11 -8.30 13.86
CA THR A 244 -27.55 -7.29 14.84
C THR A 244 -27.06 -5.88 14.49
N LEU A 245 -26.24 -5.72 13.46
CA LEU A 245 -25.68 -4.44 13.04
C LEU A 245 -26.64 -3.68 12.10
N PRO A 246 -26.52 -2.35 12.01
CA PRO A 246 -27.12 -1.62 10.89
C PRO A 246 -26.62 -2.20 9.56
N LYS A 247 -27.49 -2.17 8.56
CA LYS A 247 -27.38 -2.99 7.34
C LYS A 247 -26.06 -2.77 6.61
N GLU A 248 -25.63 -1.52 6.47
CA GLU A 248 -24.35 -1.15 5.86
C GLU A 248 -23.14 -1.72 6.60
N PHE A 249 -23.17 -1.78 7.93
CA PHE A 249 -22.08 -2.33 8.75
C PHE A 249 -22.09 -3.86 8.76
N SER A 250 -23.27 -4.49 8.63
CA SER A 250 -23.39 -5.93 8.43
C SER A 250 -22.71 -6.38 7.13
N VAL A 251 -23.08 -5.74 6.01
CA VAL A 251 -22.48 -6.01 4.69
C VAL A 251 -20.98 -5.70 4.70
N MET A 252 -20.56 -4.62 5.37
CA MET A 252 -19.16 -4.26 5.52
C MET A 252 -18.35 -5.34 6.26
N LEU A 253 -18.85 -5.83 7.40
CA LEU A 253 -18.16 -6.87 8.17
C LEU A 253 -17.98 -8.13 7.33
N VAL A 254 -19.04 -8.61 6.69
CA VAL A 254 -18.99 -9.84 5.87
C VAL A 254 -18.09 -9.68 4.65
N LYS A 255 -18.14 -8.54 3.97
CA LYS A 255 -17.25 -8.24 2.84
C LYS A 255 -15.79 -8.20 3.28
N ASP A 256 -15.49 -7.55 4.42
CA ASP A 256 -14.16 -7.51 5.00
C ASP A 256 -13.69 -8.93 5.38
N MET A 257 -14.57 -9.79 5.91
CA MET A 257 -14.26 -11.20 6.19
C MET A 257 -13.87 -11.96 4.92
N GLN A 258 -14.68 -11.86 3.86
CA GLN A 258 -14.43 -12.53 2.58
C GLN A 258 -13.13 -12.05 1.91
N GLN A 259 -12.93 -10.73 1.81
CA GLN A 259 -11.70 -10.13 1.27
C GLN A 259 -10.45 -10.59 2.04
N ASN A 260 -10.60 -10.90 3.34
CA ASN A 260 -9.54 -11.40 4.20
C ASN A 260 -9.41 -12.93 4.25
N LYS A 261 -10.08 -13.64 3.34
CA LYS A 261 -10.07 -15.11 3.22
C LYS A 261 -10.63 -15.83 4.45
N ILE A 262 -11.56 -15.20 5.15
CA ILE A 262 -12.33 -15.84 6.23
C ILE A 262 -13.56 -16.50 5.59
N ASN A 263 -13.69 -17.82 5.74
CA ASN A 263 -14.74 -18.62 5.10
C ASN A 263 -16.08 -18.47 5.82
N VAL A 264 -16.84 -17.44 5.47
CA VAL A 264 -18.20 -17.18 5.99
C VAL A 264 -19.23 -18.10 5.36
N GLU A 265 -19.00 -18.56 4.13
CA GLU A 265 -19.87 -19.45 3.37
C GLU A 265 -19.98 -20.85 3.99
N GLY A 266 -18.98 -21.24 4.80
CA GLY A 266 -19.00 -22.48 5.59
C GLY A 266 -19.84 -22.40 6.88
N SER A 267 -20.39 -21.22 7.19
CA SER A 267 -21.25 -21.00 8.36
C SER A 267 -22.66 -21.55 8.14
N LYS A 268 -23.28 -22.03 9.22
CA LYS A 268 -24.69 -22.45 9.18
C LYS A 268 -25.66 -21.28 9.03
N LEU A 269 -25.22 -20.07 9.36
CA LEU A 269 -26.02 -18.84 9.29
C LEU A 269 -25.87 -18.12 7.94
N TRP A 270 -25.10 -18.69 7.01
CA TRP A 270 -24.82 -18.05 5.72
C TRP A 270 -26.07 -17.87 4.86
N GLU A 271 -26.93 -18.89 4.78
CA GLU A 271 -28.17 -18.83 4.02
C GLU A 271 -29.10 -17.74 4.56
N ASP A 272 -29.33 -17.73 5.88
CA ASP A 272 -30.14 -16.72 6.56
C ASP A 272 -29.61 -15.30 6.31
N TRP A 273 -28.28 -15.11 6.39
CA TRP A 273 -27.64 -13.82 6.14
C TRP A 273 -27.82 -13.37 4.68
N VAL A 274 -27.62 -14.27 3.71
CA VAL A 274 -27.81 -13.94 2.30
C VAL A 274 -29.26 -13.57 2.00
N GLU A 275 -30.24 -14.29 2.56
CA GLU A 275 -31.66 -13.96 2.39
C GLU A 275 -32.00 -12.58 2.95
N GLU A 276 -31.45 -12.21 4.12
CA GLU A 276 -31.68 -10.90 4.72
C GLU A 276 -31.09 -9.75 3.89
N PHE A 277 -29.91 -9.94 3.31
CA PHE A 277 -29.17 -8.87 2.62
C PHE A 277 -29.15 -8.96 1.09
N ALA A 278 -29.87 -9.92 0.49
CA ALA A 278 -29.86 -10.18 -0.96
C ALA A 278 -30.08 -8.93 -1.83
N TYR A 279 -30.93 -8.00 -1.38
CA TYR A 279 -31.26 -6.79 -2.12
C TYR A 279 -30.16 -5.71 -2.09
N LEU A 280 -29.16 -5.83 -1.21
CA LEU A 280 -27.98 -4.94 -1.13
C LEU A 280 -26.76 -5.49 -1.89
N LEU A 281 -26.83 -6.74 -2.36
CA LEU A 281 -25.73 -7.42 -3.04
C LEU A 281 -25.83 -7.33 -4.59
N VAL A 282 -26.80 -6.58 -5.10
CA VAL A 282 -27.05 -6.35 -6.54
C VAL A 282 -26.37 -5.09 -7.04
#